data_AF-A0A161V5Q3-F1
#
_entry.id   AF-A0A161V5Q3-F1
#
_cell.length_a   1.000
_cell.length_b   1.000
_cell.length_c   1.000
_cell.angle_alpha   90.00
_cell.angle_beta   90.00
_cell.angle_gamma   90.00
#
_symmetry.space_group_name_H-M   'P 1'
#
loop_
_entity.id
_entity.type
_entity.pdbx_description
1 polymer ?
#
loop_
_entity_poly.entity_id
_entity_poly.type
_entity_poly.pdbx_seq_one_letter_code
_entity_poly.pdbx_strand_id
1 'polypeptide(L)' 'MSTADLERDASEHDPDAVEATADALEGIEAAPLEERAGGYDALAERLRAELERSDPARAAG' A
#
# COMPACT_ATOMS: atom_id res chain seq x y z
N MET A 1 -3.92 -25.28 1.03
CA MET A 1 -2.96 -24.16 1.16
C MET A 1 -1.98 -24.51 2.26
N SER A 2 -0.69 -24.47 1.96
CA SER A 2 0.39 -24.79 2.92
C SER A 2 0.75 -23.52 3.71
N THR A 3 1.13 -23.65 4.98
CA THR A 3 1.64 -22.51 5.78
C THR A 3 2.90 -21.88 5.17
N ALA A 4 3.66 -22.67 4.41
CA ALA A 4 4.83 -22.20 3.66
C ALA A 4 4.49 -21.24 2.50
N ASP A 5 3.28 -21.28 1.94
CA ASP A 5 2.85 -20.32 0.91
C ASP A 5 2.52 -18.94 1.52
N LEU A 6 1.99 -18.93 2.76
CA LEU A 6 1.68 -17.70 3.50
C LEU A 6 2.94 -17.00 4.05
N GLU A 7 3.97 -17.77 4.41
CA GLU A 7 5.25 -17.22 4.85
C GLU A 7 6.07 -16.61 3.71
N ARG A 8 5.88 -17.09 2.47
CA ARG A 8 6.53 -16.53 1.28
C ARG A 8 5.97 -15.15 0.91
N ASP A 9 4.66 -14.98 1.03
CA ASP A 9 3.94 -13.71 0.75
C ASP A 9 4.38 -12.59 1.71
N ALA A 10 4.64 -12.91 2.98
CA ALA A 10 5.16 -11.97 3.96
C ALA A 10 6.63 -11.54 3.71
N SER A 11 7.40 -12.33 2.95
CA SER A 11 8.81 -12.04 2.64
C SER A 11 9.02 -11.16 1.40
N GLU A 12 7.96 -10.91 0.63
CA GLU A 12 7.99 -10.07 -0.60
C GLU A 12 7.60 -8.61 -0.33
N HIS A 13 7.23 -8.25 0.91
CA HIS A 13 6.97 -6.87 1.27
C HIS A 13 8.27 -6.13 1.58
N ASP A 14 8.59 -5.16 0.72
CA ASP A 14 9.67 -4.22 0.92
C ASP A 14 9.43 -3.43 2.23
N PRO A 15 10.29 -3.60 3.26
CA PRO A 15 10.10 -2.96 4.56
C PRO A 15 10.10 -1.43 4.44
N ASP A 16 10.83 -0.87 3.48
CA ASP A 16 10.87 0.57 3.25
C ASP A 16 9.53 1.08 2.68
N ALA A 17 8.86 0.27 1.85
CA ALA A 17 7.53 0.59 1.33
C ALA A 17 6.44 0.51 2.43
N VAL A 18 6.60 -0.41 3.37
CA VAL A 18 5.71 -0.53 4.54
C VAL A 18 5.87 0.68 5.46
N GLU A 19 7.10 1.07 5.79
CA GLU A 19 7.39 2.25 6.61
C GLU A 19 6.86 3.54 5.94
N ALA A 20 7.13 3.73 4.65
CA ALA A 20 6.64 4.89 3.90
C ALA A 20 5.10 4.94 3.77
N THR A 21 4.41 3.81 3.93
CA THR A 21 2.95 3.77 3.97
C THR A 21 2.43 4.10 5.37
N ALA A 22 3.10 3.61 6.42
CA ALA A 22 2.78 3.96 7.81
C ALA A 22 2.94 5.46 8.07
N ASP A 23 4.03 6.07 7.62
CA ASP A 23 4.28 7.52 7.74
C ASP A 23 3.22 8.35 7.01
N ALA A 24 2.79 7.89 5.82
CA ALA A 24 1.74 8.55 5.05
C ALA A 24 0.39 8.49 5.77
N LEU A 25 0.05 7.35 6.37
CA LEU A 25 -1.16 7.19 7.17
C LEU A 25 -1.14 8.10 8.40
N GLU A 26 -0.03 8.16 9.13
CA GLU A 26 0.13 9.06 10.27
C GLU A 26 -0.10 10.53 9.86
N GLY A 27 0.48 10.94 8.73
CA GLY A 27 0.27 12.29 8.18
C GLY A 27 -1.19 12.59 7.84
N ILE A 28 -1.90 11.64 7.24
CA ILE A 28 -3.33 11.77 6.90
C ILE A 28 -4.16 11.85 8.19
N GLU A 29 -3.87 11.00 9.18
CA GLU A 29 -4.62 10.95 10.44
C GLU A 29 -4.37 12.16 11.35
N ALA A 30 -3.26 12.88 11.16
CA ALA A 30 -3.00 14.14 11.84
C ALA A 30 -3.79 15.33 11.25
N ALA A 31 -4.29 15.22 10.01
CA ALA A 31 -5.01 16.30 9.33
C ALA A 31 -6.48 16.47 9.83
N PRO A 32 -7.11 17.64 9.57
CA PRO A 32 -8.55 17.83 9.77
C PRO A 32 -9.40 16.77 9.07
N LEU A 33 -10.55 16.42 9.67
CA LEU A 33 -11.36 15.29 9.21
C LEU A 33 -11.85 15.46 7.76
N GLU A 34 -12.11 16.71 7.35
CA GLU A 34 -12.52 17.07 5.99
C GLU A 34 -11.45 16.78 4.94
N GLU A 35 -10.17 16.79 5.33
CA GLU A 35 -9.03 16.59 4.44
C GLU A 35 -8.60 15.12 4.34
N ARG A 36 -8.95 14.29 5.33
CA ARG A 36 -8.50 12.89 5.41
C ARG A 36 -8.96 12.04 4.24
N ALA A 37 -10.21 12.23 3.80
CA ALA A 37 -10.77 11.46 2.70
C ALA A 37 -9.92 11.59 1.42
N GLY A 38 -9.57 12.83 1.04
CA GLY A 38 -8.69 13.08 -0.10
C GLY A 38 -7.27 12.52 0.09
N GLY A 39 -6.76 12.55 1.32
CA GLY A 39 -5.48 11.92 1.67
C GLY A 39 -5.47 10.40 1.46
N TYR A 40 -6.52 9.71 1.91
CA TYR A 40 -6.67 8.27 1.71
C TYR A 40 -6.86 7.91 0.23
N ASP A 41 -7.63 8.69 -0.52
CA ASP A 41 -7.81 8.47 -1.95
C ASP A 41 -6.48 8.57 -2.71
N ALA A 42 -5.68 9.59 -2.39
CA ALA A 42 -4.35 9.78 -2.98
C ALA A 42 -3.38 8.64 -2.61
N LEU A 43 -3.38 8.19 -1.35
CA LEU A 43 -2.57 7.06 -0.91
C LEU A 43 -2.97 5.76 -1.62
N ALA A 44 -4.27 5.50 -1.75
CA ALA A 44 -4.77 4.33 -2.46
C ALA A 44 -4.35 4.32 -3.92
N GLU A 45 -4.41 5.47 -4.60
CA GLU A 45 -3.98 5.59 -5.99
C GLU A 45 -2.48 5.35 -6.17
N ARG A 46 -1.66 5.90 -5.26
CA ARG A 46 -0.22 5.64 -5.23
C ARG A 46 0.07 4.14 -5.10
N LEU A 47 -0.59 3.46 -4.16
CA LEU A 47 -0.40 2.02 -3.92
C LEU A 47 -0.85 1.17 -5.12
N ARG A 48 -1.96 1.54 -5.79
CA ARG A 48 -2.36 0.88 -7.05
C ARG A 48 -1.27 1.00 -8.11
N ALA A 49 -0.74 2.20 -8.33
CA ALA A 49 0.32 2.44 -9.30
C ALA A 49 1.63 1.70 -8.93
N GLU A 50 1.93 1.52 -7.66
CA GLU A 50 3.06 0.70 -7.18
C GLU A 50 2.84 -0.80 -7.45
N LEU A 51 1.63 -1.29 -7.22
CA LEU A 51 1.25 -2.67 -7.52
C LEU A 51 1.26 -2.97 -9.03
N GLU A 52 0.75 -2.05 -9.85
CA GLU A 52 0.78 -2.18 -11.32
C GLU A 52 2.21 -2.19 -11.87
N ARG A 53 3.13 -1.40 -11.28
CA ARG A 53 4.55 -1.38 -11.65
C ARG A 53 5.29 -2.65 -11.26
N SER A 54 4.97 -3.21 -10.10
CA SER A 54 5.62 -4.44 -9.60
C SER A 54 5.07 -5.70 -10.25
N ASP A 55 3.78 -5.72 -10.61
CA ASP A 55 3.12 -6.82 -11.31
C ASP A 55 2.19 -6.30 -12.43
N PRO A 56 2.71 -6.14 -13.66
CA PRO A 56 1.91 -5.66 -14.79
C PRO A 56 0.79 -6.63 -15.19
N ALA A 57 0.81 -7.89 -14.76
CA ALA A 57 -0.29 -8.82 -15.00
C ALA A 57 -1.55 -8.47 -14.18
N ARG A 58 -1.39 -7.77 -13.04
CA ARG A 58 -2.52 -7.28 -12.21
C ARG A 58 -3.22 -6.05 -12.81
N ALA A 59 -2.57 -5.31 -13.69
CA ALA A 59 -3.15 -4.15 -14.37
C ALA A 59 -4.13 -4.50 -15.50
N ALA A 60 -4.12 -5.77 -15.95
CA ALA A 60 -4.91 -6.24 -17.10
C ALA A 60 -6.22 -6.96 -16.73
N GLY A 61 -6.59 -6.98 -15.43
CA GLY A 61 -7.74 -7.68 -14.88
C GLY A 61 -8.98 -6.83 -14.68
#